data_AF-A0ABD3VN15-F1
#
_entry.id   AF-A0ABD3VN15-F1
#
_cell.length_a   1.000
_cell.length_b   1.000
_cell.length_c   1.000
_cell.angle_alpha   90.00
_cell.angle_beta   90.00
_cell.angle_gamma   90.00
#
_symmetry.space_group_name_H-M   'P 1'
#
loop_
_entity.id
_entity.type
_entity.pdbx_description
1 polymer ?
#
loop_
_entity_poly.entity_id
_entity_poly.type
_entity_poly.pdbx_seq_one_letter_code
_entity_poly.pdbx_strand_id
1 'polypeptide(L)'
;MFAFAAEITSHLNFLNLKLQGEQNLVSDLYIHLKAFRSKLVLFLEQVQANNFNHFQQCKVFMAEATAEFPTSFSCEIIKDLQLQFQQRFSDLDSKAEEVRLFQDPFEADVTSCPDELQLEVIELQANDLIRDKFKIGLVGIYQFLPKKDFPNVKTFASRYLLIFGTTYLCEQKFSRMKYVKNNLRTNLSDDNLRSMLMLGTTNLKPGMSANLASRKQFHHSH
;
A
#
# COMPACT_ATOMS: atom_id res chain seq x y z
N MET A 1 -6.65 18.46 -25.96
CA MET A 1 -7.54 17.62 -25.11
C MET A 1 -7.00 16.19 -24.94
N PHE A 2 -6.76 15.44 -26.03
CA PHE A 2 -6.27 14.05 -25.94
C PHE A 2 -4.91 13.90 -25.23
N ALA A 3 -3.94 14.77 -25.56
CA ALA A 3 -2.61 14.77 -24.92
C ALA A 3 -2.70 14.94 -23.38
N PHE A 4 -3.51 15.89 -22.91
CA PHE A 4 -3.71 16.13 -21.48
C PHE A 4 -4.34 14.92 -20.78
N ALA A 5 -5.39 14.34 -21.36
CA ALA A 5 -6.05 13.16 -20.79
C ALA A 5 -5.10 11.96 -20.72
N ALA A 6 -4.28 11.74 -21.75
CA ALA A 6 -3.28 10.68 -21.76
C ALA A 6 -2.22 10.88 -20.66
N GLU A 7 -1.73 12.10 -20.46
CA GLU A 7 -0.73 12.39 -19.43
C GLU A 7 -1.28 12.33 -18.00
N ILE A 8 -2.49 12.84 -17.75
CA ILE A 8 -3.17 12.65 -16.46
C ILE A 8 -3.41 11.17 -16.16
N THR A 9 -3.82 10.40 -17.16
CA THR A 9 -4.01 8.94 -17.01
C THR A 9 -2.67 8.24 -16.72
N SER A 10 -1.58 8.69 -17.34
CA SER A 10 -0.23 8.19 -17.05
C SER A 10 0.17 8.45 -15.59
N HIS A 11 -0.06 9.66 -15.08
CA HIS A 11 0.19 10.00 -13.67
C HIS A 11 -0.65 9.13 -12.71
N LEU A 12 -1.93 8.88 -13.04
CA LEU A 12 -2.79 7.98 -12.27
C LEU A 12 -2.29 6.53 -12.31
N ASN A 13 -1.84 6.05 -13.47
CA ASN A 13 -1.29 4.71 -13.60
C ASN A 13 -0.01 4.55 -12.77
N PHE A 14 0.86 5.56 -12.76
CA PHE A 14 2.06 5.55 -11.92
C PHE A 14 1.73 5.49 -10.42
N LEU A 15 0.69 6.22 -9.97
CA LEU A 15 0.18 6.07 -8.61
C LEU A 15 -0.34 4.64 -8.38
N ASN A 16 -1.17 4.12 -9.29
CA ASN A 16 -1.77 2.80 -9.13
C ASN A 16 -0.71 1.70 -9.00
N LEU A 17 0.35 1.76 -9.81
CA LEU A 17 1.49 0.84 -9.71
C LEU A 17 2.19 0.92 -8.34
N LYS A 18 2.34 2.13 -7.78
CA LYS A 18 2.90 2.29 -6.43
C LYS A 18 2.00 1.71 -5.35
N LEU A 19 0.68 1.76 -5.53
CA LEU A 19 -0.28 1.17 -4.59
C LEU A 19 -0.31 -0.36 -4.68
N GLN A 20 -0.14 -0.93 -5.87
CA GLN A 20 -0.22 -2.38 -6.15
C GLN A 20 1.04 -3.19 -5.79
N GLY A 21 2.01 -2.62 -5.06
CA GLY A 21 3.24 -3.29 -4.64
C GLY A 21 3.03 -4.40 -3.58
N GLU A 22 3.93 -5.39 -3.58
CA GLU A 22 4.04 -6.37 -2.51
C GLU A 22 4.57 -5.68 -1.24
N GLN A 23 3.93 -5.91 -0.09
CA GLN A 23 4.30 -5.34 1.23
C GLN A 23 3.98 -3.85 1.47
N ASN A 24 3.04 -3.25 0.74
CA ASN A 24 2.58 -1.89 1.05
C ASN A 24 1.73 -1.85 2.32
N LEU A 25 2.26 -1.18 3.35
CA LEU A 25 1.50 -0.86 4.55
C LEU A 25 0.50 0.27 4.28
N VAL A 26 -0.49 0.41 5.15
CA VAL A 26 -1.43 1.54 5.10
C VAL A 26 -0.72 2.90 5.20
N SER A 27 0.41 2.98 5.92
CA SER A 27 1.28 4.16 5.96
C SER A 27 1.90 4.48 4.60
N ASP A 28 2.38 3.47 3.87
CA ASP A 28 2.99 3.66 2.54
C ASP A 28 1.94 4.16 1.54
N LEU A 29 0.74 3.58 1.60
CA LEU A 29 -0.41 4.04 0.84
C LEU A 29 -0.73 5.51 1.15
N TYR A 30 -0.77 5.88 2.43
CA TYR A 30 -1.06 7.25 2.83
C TYR A 30 0.00 8.24 2.33
N ILE A 31 1.28 7.86 2.37
CA ILE A 31 2.38 8.66 1.81
C ILE A 31 2.19 8.88 0.30
N HIS A 32 1.88 7.82 -0.44
CA HIS A 32 1.66 7.91 -1.88
C HIS A 32 0.45 8.78 -2.25
N LEU A 33 -0.65 8.67 -1.48
CA LEU A 33 -1.83 9.51 -1.67
C LEU A 33 -1.56 10.98 -1.36
N LYS A 34 -0.89 11.27 -0.23
CA LYS A 34 -0.53 12.64 0.16
C LYS A 34 0.35 13.30 -0.90
N ALA A 35 1.34 12.56 -1.40
CA ALA A 35 2.21 13.04 -2.48
C ALA A 35 1.42 13.29 -3.77
N PHE A 36 0.50 12.40 -4.16
CA PHE A 36 -0.28 12.57 -5.38
C PHE A 36 -1.28 13.73 -5.30
N ARG A 37 -1.97 13.89 -4.16
CA ARG A 37 -2.84 15.06 -3.93
C ARG A 37 -2.07 16.37 -4.06
N SER A 38 -0.85 16.44 -3.50
CA SER A 38 0.03 17.59 -3.64
C SER A 38 0.43 17.86 -5.11
N LYS A 39 0.66 16.80 -5.90
CA LYS A 39 0.89 16.93 -7.34
C LYS A 39 -0.33 17.47 -8.07
N LEU A 40 -1.56 17.06 -7.71
CA LEU A 40 -2.77 17.61 -8.33
C LEU A 40 -2.91 19.10 -8.07
N VAL A 41 -2.56 19.58 -6.87
CA VAL A 41 -2.51 21.02 -6.56
C VAL A 41 -1.53 21.73 -7.49
N LEU A 42 -0.30 21.22 -7.60
CA LEU A 42 0.71 21.78 -8.49
C LEU A 42 0.27 21.77 -9.96
N PHE A 43 -0.36 20.68 -10.42
CA PHE A 43 -0.84 20.56 -11.80
C PHE A 43 -1.92 21.58 -12.11
N LEU A 44 -2.82 21.86 -11.15
CA LEU A 44 -3.85 22.88 -11.33
C LEU A 44 -3.23 24.26 -11.53
N GLU A 45 -2.30 24.65 -10.65
CA GLU A 45 -1.58 25.95 -10.74
C GLU A 45 -0.80 26.07 -12.05
N GLN A 46 -0.11 24.99 -12.44
CA GLN A 46 0.67 24.96 -13.68
C GLN A 46 -0.20 25.07 -14.92
N VAL A 47 -1.32 24.35 -14.99
CA VAL A 47 -2.26 24.44 -16.12
C VAL A 47 -2.87 25.83 -16.21
N GLN A 48 -3.25 26.44 -15.08
CA GLN A 48 -3.75 27.82 -15.05
C GLN A 48 -2.72 28.84 -15.53
N ALA A 49 -1.44 28.62 -15.24
CA ALA A 49 -0.33 29.44 -15.70
C ALA A 49 0.18 29.10 -17.11
N ASN A 50 -0.49 28.19 -17.85
CA ASN A 50 -0.04 27.64 -19.14
C ASN A 50 1.40 27.07 -19.08
N ASN A 51 1.78 26.51 -17.94
CA ASN A 51 3.06 25.85 -17.72
C ASN A 51 2.91 24.33 -17.84
N PHE A 52 3.49 23.76 -18.90
CA PHE A 52 3.35 22.33 -19.21
C PHE A 52 4.62 21.51 -18.89
N ASN A 53 5.43 21.93 -17.90
CA ASN A 53 6.67 21.21 -17.55
C ASN A 53 6.46 19.77 -17.06
N HIS A 54 5.29 19.43 -16.52
CA HIS A 54 4.91 18.05 -16.14
C HIS A 54 3.93 17.39 -17.11
N PHE A 55 3.70 18.04 -18.26
CA PHE A 55 2.82 17.63 -19.34
C PHE A 55 3.56 17.80 -20.68
N GLN A 56 4.57 16.96 -20.91
CA GLN A 56 5.47 17.06 -22.07
C GLN A 56 4.72 16.90 -23.39
N GLN A 57 3.73 16.02 -23.46
CA GLN A 57 2.91 15.89 -24.69
C GLN A 57 2.06 17.13 -24.91
N CYS A 58 1.52 17.73 -23.85
CA CYS A 58 0.83 19.03 -23.97
C CYS A 58 1.79 20.13 -24.43
N LYS A 59 3.03 20.14 -23.92
CA LYS A 59 4.06 21.11 -24.30
C LYS A 59 4.42 21.02 -25.78
N VAL A 60 4.64 19.81 -26.30
CA VAL A 60 4.91 19.57 -27.73
C VAL A 60 3.71 19.97 -28.58
N PHE A 61 2.51 19.53 -28.19
CA PHE A 61 1.28 19.89 -28.91
C PHE A 61 1.06 21.40 -28.96
N MET A 62 1.33 22.12 -27.87
CA MET A 62 1.23 23.59 -27.83
C MET A 62 2.29 24.33 -28.64
N ALA A 63 3.44 23.70 -28.93
CA ALA A 63 4.44 24.28 -29.81
C ALA A 63 4.05 24.16 -31.30
N GLU A 64 3.24 23.17 -31.65
CA GLU A 64 2.84 22.86 -33.03
C GLU A 64 1.40 23.32 -33.36
N ALA A 65 0.55 23.50 -32.34
CA ALA A 65 -0.84 23.87 -32.52
C ALA A 65 -1.04 25.37 -32.75
N THR A 66 -1.99 25.70 -33.63
CA THR A 66 -2.51 27.07 -33.81
C THR A 66 -3.68 27.39 -32.86
N ALA A 67 -4.26 26.37 -32.23
CA ALA A 67 -5.39 26.50 -31.32
C ALA A 67 -4.94 26.67 -29.87
N GLU A 68 -5.70 27.46 -29.10
CA GLU A 68 -5.46 27.65 -27.67
C GLU A 68 -5.63 26.35 -26.87
N PHE A 69 -4.86 26.22 -25.78
CA PHE A 69 -5.03 25.11 -24.84
C PHE A 69 -6.40 25.21 -24.16
N PRO A 70 -7.16 24.09 -24.00
CA PRO A 70 -8.44 24.10 -23.29
C PRO A 70 -8.23 24.15 -21.77
N THR A 71 -7.69 25.26 -21.26
CA THR A 71 -7.29 25.44 -19.86
C THR A 71 -8.45 25.24 -18.89
N SER A 72 -9.63 25.77 -19.20
CA SER A 72 -10.83 25.63 -18.36
C SER A 72 -11.21 24.16 -18.15
N PHE A 73 -11.33 23.41 -19.24
CA PHE A 73 -11.66 21.98 -19.22
C PHE A 73 -10.60 21.15 -18.46
N SER A 74 -9.31 21.41 -18.70
CA SER A 74 -8.24 20.72 -17.98
C SER A 74 -8.24 21.03 -16.48
N CYS A 75 -8.54 22.27 -16.10
CA CYS A 75 -8.70 22.64 -14.69
C CYS A 75 -9.88 21.94 -14.03
N GLU A 76 -11.02 21.81 -14.73
CA GLU A 76 -12.20 21.08 -14.23
C GLU A 76 -11.86 19.61 -13.96
N ILE A 77 -11.19 18.94 -14.88
CA ILE A 77 -10.73 17.55 -14.66
C ILE A 77 -9.85 17.42 -13.41
N ILE A 78 -8.90 18.34 -13.21
CA ILE A 78 -8.01 18.28 -12.04
C ILE A 78 -8.79 18.52 -10.75
N LYS A 79 -9.72 19.48 -10.74
CA LYS A 79 -10.60 19.75 -9.58
C LYS A 79 -11.49 18.56 -9.25
N ASP A 80 -12.07 17.93 -10.26
CA ASP A 80 -12.86 16.72 -10.09
C ASP A 80 -12.02 15.58 -9.53
N LEU A 81 -10.80 15.38 -10.04
CA LEU A 81 -9.87 14.41 -9.47
C LEU A 81 -9.55 14.72 -8.01
N GLN A 82 -9.25 15.98 -7.66
CA GLN A 82 -9.01 16.37 -6.27
C GLN A 82 -10.20 16.01 -5.36
N LEU A 83 -11.43 16.33 -5.80
CA LEU A 83 -12.66 16.00 -5.07
C LEU A 83 -12.85 14.49 -4.91
N GLN A 84 -12.66 13.72 -5.99
CA GLN A 84 -12.77 12.26 -5.96
C GLN A 84 -11.74 11.64 -5.01
N PHE A 85 -10.50 12.13 -4.99
CA PHE A 85 -9.49 11.67 -4.04
C PHE A 85 -9.83 12.06 -2.60
N GLN A 86 -10.41 13.23 -2.37
CA GLN A 86 -10.84 13.63 -1.02
C GLN A 86 -11.97 12.74 -0.51
N GLN A 87 -13.00 12.52 -1.34
CA GLN A 87 -14.15 11.69 -0.99
C GLN A 87 -13.77 10.21 -0.82
N ARG A 88 -12.98 9.65 -1.74
CA ARG A 88 -12.61 8.22 -1.72
C ARG A 88 -11.76 7.82 -0.51
N PHE A 89 -10.95 8.74 0.01
CA PHE A 89 -10.00 8.44 1.08
C PHE A 89 -10.29 9.25 2.36
N SER A 90 -11.52 9.75 2.53
CA SER A 90 -11.94 10.50 3.72
C SER A 90 -11.75 9.71 5.01
N ASP A 91 -12.00 8.40 4.96
CA ASP A 91 -11.87 7.52 6.13
C ASP A 91 -10.41 7.42 6.57
N LEU A 92 -9.50 7.36 5.60
CA LEU A 92 -8.06 7.35 5.88
C LEU A 92 -7.57 8.71 6.39
N ASP A 93 -8.14 9.81 5.88
CA ASP A 93 -7.87 11.16 6.38
C ASP A 93 -8.35 11.33 7.83
N SER A 94 -9.50 10.74 8.20
CA SER A 94 -10.00 10.74 9.58
C SER A 94 -9.06 10.01 10.55
N LYS A 95 -8.19 9.14 10.02
CA LYS A 95 -7.21 8.35 10.76
C LYS A 95 -5.77 8.83 10.56
N ALA A 96 -5.58 10.03 10.02
CA ALA A 96 -4.27 10.56 9.69
C ALA A 96 -3.29 10.57 10.88
N GLU A 97 -3.74 10.97 12.07
CA GLU A 97 -2.88 11.00 13.26
C GLU A 97 -2.53 9.61 13.76
N GLU A 98 -3.45 8.64 13.69
CA GLU A 98 -3.16 7.23 14.00
C GLU A 98 -2.17 6.63 12.98
N VAL A 99 -2.30 6.96 11.68
CA VAL A 99 -1.34 6.55 10.65
C VAL A 99 0.04 7.16 10.89
N ARG A 100 0.12 8.41 11.35
CA ARG A 100 1.38 9.06 11.74
C ARG A 100 2.00 8.42 12.97
N LEU A 101 1.22 8.16 14.01
CA LEU A 101 1.66 7.43 15.19
C LEU A 101 2.21 6.05 14.83
N PHE A 102 1.55 5.36 13.91
CA PHE A 102 2.03 4.08 13.40
C PHE A 102 3.35 4.22 12.62
N GLN A 103 3.46 5.26 11.78
CA GLN A 103 4.63 5.52 10.94
C GLN A 103 5.86 5.93 11.77
N ASP A 104 5.66 6.82 12.73
CA ASP A 104 6.72 7.34 13.59
C ASP A 104 6.16 7.65 15.00
N PRO A 105 6.18 6.66 15.91
CA PRO A 105 5.72 6.87 17.27
C PRO A 105 6.68 7.76 18.08
N PHE A 106 7.91 8.00 17.61
CA PHE A 106 8.90 8.80 18.33
C PHE A 106 8.69 10.30 18.18
N GLU A 107 8.14 10.72 17.05
CA GLU A 107 7.81 12.12 16.73
C GLU A 107 6.30 12.40 16.82
N ALA A 108 5.51 11.42 17.25
CA ALA A 108 4.06 11.58 17.42
C ALA A 108 3.72 12.51 18.59
N ASP A 109 2.73 13.38 18.40
CA ASP A 109 2.18 14.20 19.48
C ASP A 109 1.33 13.32 20.41
N VAL A 110 1.82 13.11 21.63
CA VAL A 110 1.15 12.30 22.65
C VAL A 110 -0.26 12.81 22.95
N THR A 111 -0.50 14.13 22.88
CA THR A 111 -1.83 14.70 23.18
C THR A 111 -2.86 14.40 22.10
N SER A 112 -2.40 14.07 20.89
CA SER A 112 -3.26 13.64 19.77
C SER A 112 -3.49 12.13 19.73
N CYS A 113 -2.79 11.37 20.57
CA CYS A 113 -2.90 9.91 20.62
C CYS A 113 -4.13 9.47 21.42
N PRO A 114 -4.70 8.30 21.10
CA PRO A 114 -5.73 7.66 21.94
C PRO A 114 -5.26 7.53 23.39
N ASP A 115 -6.14 7.84 24.35
CA ASP A 115 -5.83 7.86 25.80
C ASP A 115 -5.13 6.58 26.29
N GLU A 116 -5.53 5.43 25.75
CA GLU A 116 -4.97 4.10 26.08
C GLU A 116 -3.51 3.92 25.66
N LEU A 117 -3.03 4.72 24.70
CA LEU A 117 -1.67 4.64 24.16
C LEU A 117 -0.73 5.69 24.76
N GLN A 118 -1.25 6.79 25.32
CA GLN A 118 -0.44 7.96 25.68
C GLN A 118 0.74 7.63 26.60
N LEU A 119 0.50 6.88 27.68
CA LEU A 119 1.55 6.50 28.65
C LEU A 119 2.60 5.58 28.01
N GLU A 120 2.16 4.56 27.25
CA GLU A 120 3.07 3.65 26.55
C GLU A 120 3.88 4.35 25.46
N VAL A 121 3.30 5.34 24.77
CA VAL A 121 3.99 6.15 23.76
C VAL A 121 5.04 7.05 24.42
N ILE A 122 4.77 7.64 25.59
CA ILE A 122 5.78 8.40 26.35
C ILE A 122 6.95 7.51 26.73
N GLU A 123 6.68 6.31 27.27
CA GLU A 123 7.73 5.35 27.63
C GLU A 123 8.52 4.87 26.42
N LEU A 124 7.85 4.68 25.27
CA LEU A 124 8.49 4.32 24.02
C LEU A 124 9.39 5.44 23.50
N GLN A 125 8.91 6.69 23.52
CA GLN A 125 9.64 7.89 23.10
C GLN A 125 10.91 8.13 23.93
N ALA A 126 10.86 7.82 25.22
CA ALA A 126 12.00 7.91 26.14
C ALA A 126 13.04 6.79 25.97
N ASN A 127 12.74 5.74 25.20
CA ASN A 127 13.62 4.59 25.03
C ASN A 127 14.49 4.69 23.77
N ASP A 128 15.66 5.31 23.91
CA ASP A 128 16.61 5.52 22.81
C ASP A 128 17.10 4.20 22.16
N LEU A 129 17.16 3.11 22.92
CA LEU A 129 17.56 1.80 22.37
C LEU A 129 16.53 1.25 21.38
N ILE A 130 15.24 1.49 21.65
CA ILE A 130 14.16 1.11 20.72
C ILE A 130 14.13 2.09 19.54
N ARG A 131 14.35 3.39 19.78
CA ARG A 131 14.47 4.42 18.73
C ARG A 131 15.52 4.10 17.69
N ASP A 132 16.73 3.69 18.12
CA ASP A 132 17.80 3.36 17.18
C ASP A 132 17.54 2.09 16.39
N LYS A 133 16.88 1.10 17.01
CA LYS A 133 16.40 -0.08 16.28
C LYS A 133 15.27 0.28 15.32
N PHE A 134 14.50 1.34 15.58
CA PHE A 134 13.38 1.78 14.75
C PHE A 134 13.80 2.16 13.32
N LYS A 135 15.01 2.72 13.20
CA LYS A 135 15.62 3.12 11.91
C LYS A 135 15.91 1.95 10.97
N ILE A 136 15.87 0.70 11.46
CA ILE A 136 16.22 -0.51 10.70
C ILE A 136 15.01 -1.06 9.91
N GLY A 137 13.78 -0.76 10.33
CA GLY A 137 12.57 -1.07 9.53
C GLY A 137 11.32 -1.38 10.34
N LEU A 138 10.30 -0.54 10.20
CA LEU A 138 9.05 -0.46 10.97
C LEU A 138 8.39 -1.80 11.35
N VAL A 139 8.23 -2.72 10.39
CA VAL A 139 7.58 -4.03 10.62
C VAL A 139 8.34 -4.89 11.63
N GLY A 140 9.68 -4.85 11.59
CA GLY A 140 10.51 -5.64 12.47
C GLY A 140 10.38 -5.20 13.93
N ILE A 141 10.41 -3.90 14.20
CA ILE A 141 10.40 -3.39 15.59
C ILE A 141 9.07 -3.66 16.28
N TYR A 142 7.94 -3.47 15.59
CA TYR A 142 6.64 -3.79 16.16
C TYR A 142 6.47 -5.27 16.50
N GLN A 143 7.14 -6.18 15.77
CA GLN A 143 7.18 -7.60 16.13
C GLN A 143 8.03 -7.86 17.39
N PHE A 144 9.17 -7.17 17.52
CA PHE A 144 10.12 -7.34 18.64
C PHE A 144 9.78 -6.53 19.91
N LEU A 145 8.80 -5.63 19.86
CA LEU A 145 8.34 -4.86 21.03
C LEU A 145 7.87 -5.82 22.15
N PRO A 146 8.40 -5.68 23.39
CA PRO A 146 8.02 -6.55 24.51
C PRO A 146 6.56 -6.30 24.90
N LYS A 147 5.73 -7.34 24.81
CA LYS A 147 4.28 -7.26 25.12
C LYS A 147 4.00 -6.93 26.59
N LYS A 148 4.95 -7.22 27.48
CA LYS A 148 4.82 -6.94 28.91
C LYS A 148 4.85 -5.43 29.19
N ASP A 149 5.66 -4.70 28.44
CA ASP A 149 5.90 -3.28 28.68
C ASP A 149 5.02 -2.41 27.76
N PHE A 150 4.72 -2.88 26.54
CA PHE A 150 3.93 -2.13 25.55
C PHE A 150 2.74 -2.93 24.98
N PRO A 151 1.77 -3.39 25.80
CA PRO A 151 0.65 -4.20 25.33
C PRO A 151 -0.30 -3.46 24.37
N ASN A 152 -0.59 -2.17 24.61
CA ASN A 152 -1.54 -1.41 23.81
C ASN A 152 -0.90 -0.95 22.49
N VAL A 153 0.32 -0.42 22.52
CA VAL A 153 1.08 -0.03 21.32
C VAL A 153 1.32 -1.23 20.42
N LYS A 154 1.63 -2.41 20.98
CA LYS A 154 1.80 -3.63 20.18
C LYS A 154 0.49 -4.07 19.52
N THR A 155 -0.63 -3.99 20.24
CA THR A 155 -1.96 -4.30 19.70
C THR A 155 -2.35 -3.32 18.59
N PHE A 156 -2.13 -2.02 18.82
CA PHE A 156 -2.37 -0.95 17.85
C PHE A 156 -1.55 -1.17 16.57
N ALA A 157 -0.24 -1.34 16.70
CA ALA A 157 0.63 -1.56 15.56
C ALA A 157 0.28 -2.85 14.80
N SER A 158 -0.09 -3.91 15.51
CA SER A 158 -0.52 -5.16 14.87
C SER A 158 -1.79 -4.96 14.02
N ARG A 159 -2.75 -4.14 14.48
CA ARG A 159 -3.94 -3.81 13.68
C ARG A 159 -3.54 -3.09 12.39
N TYR A 160 -2.65 -2.10 12.47
CA TYR A 160 -2.19 -1.33 11.30
C TYR A 160 -1.32 -2.15 10.34
N LEU A 161 -0.52 -3.09 10.85
CA LEU A 161 0.24 -4.06 10.04
C LEU A 161 -0.68 -5.04 9.29
N LEU A 162 -1.86 -5.35 9.84
CA LEU A 162 -2.85 -6.25 9.22
C LEU A 162 -3.76 -5.56 8.21
N ILE A 163 -3.83 -4.22 8.21
CA ILE A 163 -4.58 -3.48 7.19
C ILE A 163 -3.85 -3.68 5.86
N PHE A 164 -4.45 -4.49 5.00
CA PHE A 164 -4.02 -4.60 3.62
C PHE A 164 -4.28 -3.27 2.92
N GLY A 165 -3.20 -2.56 2.55
CA GLY A 165 -3.31 -1.29 1.82
C GLY A 165 -4.02 -1.43 0.48
N THR A 166 -4.02 -2.62 -0.12
CA THR A 166 -4.69 -2.87 -1.40
C THR A 166 -5.33 -4.25 -1.48
N THR A 167 -6.20 -4.42 -2.48
CA THR A 167 -6.69 -5.72 -2.94
C THR A 167 -5.61 -6.56 -3.62
N TYR A 168 -4.35 -6.10 -3.72
CA TYR A 168 -3.30 -6.81 -4.45
C TYR A 168 -3.11 -8.26 -3.98
N LEU A 169 -3.10 -8.52 -2.67
CA LEU A 169 -3.01 -9.89 -2.15
C LEU A 169 -4.25 -10.73 -2.48
N CYS A 170 -5.43 -10.10 -2.57
CA CYS A 170 -6.64 -10.74 -3.07
C CYS A 170 -6.53 -11.02 -4.58
N GLU A 171 -6.12 -10.04 -5.39
CA GLU A 171 -5.92 -10.15 -6.84
C GLU A 171 -4.85 -11.19 -7.20
N GLN A 172 -3.76 -11.25 -6.45
CA GLN A 172 -2.72 -12.27 -6.58
C GLN A 172 -3.27 -13.65 -6.24
N LYS A 173 -4.07 -13.78 -5.16
CA LYS A 173 -4.77 -15.03 -4.81
C LYS A 173 -5.75 -15.45 -5.91
N PHE A 174 -6.55 -14.53 -6.44
CA PHE A 174 -7.49 -14.81 -7.53
C PHE A 174 -6.79 -15.19 -8.83
N SER A 175 -5.72 -14.48 -9.20
CA SER A 175 -4.91 -14.79 -10.38
C SER A 175 -4.27 -16.18 -10.28
N ARG A 176 -3.75 -16.54 -9.11
CA ARG A 176 -3.23 -17.88 -8.84
C ARG A 176 -4.33 -18.93 -8.80
N MET A 177 -5.51 -18.61 -8.25
CA MET A 177 -6.66 -19.50 -8.29
C MET A 177 -7.10 -19.79 -9.73
N LYS A 178 -7.09 -18.79 -10.62
CA LYS A 178 -7.36 -18.98 -12.05
C LYS A 178 -6.36 -19.92 -12.71
N TYR A 179 -5.09 -19.87 -12.30
CA TYR A 179 -4.06 -20.82 -12.77
C TYR A 179 -4.26 -22.24 -12.20
N VAL A 180 -4.62 -22.36 -10.91
CA VAL A 180 -4.86 -23.65 -10.25
C VAL A 180 -6.14 -24.32 -10.77
N LYS A 181 -7.20 -23.55 -11.03
CA LYS A 181 -8.45 -23.95 -11.69
C LYS A 181 -8.37 -23.79 -13.22
N ASN A 182 -7.30 -24.27 -13.85
CA ASN A 182 -7.29 -24.39 -15.31
C ASN A 182 -8.10 -25.63 -15.73
N ASN A 183 -8.69 -25.63 -16.93
CA ASN A 183 -9.55 -26.68 -17.49
C ASN A 183 -8.94 -28.10 -17.49
N LEU A 184 -7.63 -28.21 -17.29
CA LEU A 184 -6.89 -29.48 -17.18
C LEU A 184 -7.00 -30.15 -15.80
N ARG A 185 -7.60 -29.49 -14.79
CA ARG A 185 -7.71 -30.00 -13.41
C ARG A 185 -9.16 -29.99 -12.94
N THR A 186 -9.94 -30.97 -13.42
CA THR A 186 -11.38 -31.08 -13.16
C THR A 186 -11.75 -31.72 -11.81
N ASN A 187 -10.78 -32.18 -11.00
CA ASN A 187 -11.01 -32.90 -9.74
C ASN A 187 -10.22 -32.35 -8.53
N LEU A 188 -10.21 -31.03 -8.35
CA LEU A 188 -9.70 -30.44 -7.11
C LEU A 188 -10.84 -30.29 -6.10
N SER A 189 -10.76 -31.00 -4.97
CA SER A 189 -11.58 -30.71 -3.80
C SER A 189 -11.22 -29.33 -3.22
N ASP A 190 -12.16 -28.73 -2.48
CA ASP A 190 -11.94 -27.42 -1.86
C ASP A 190 -10.75 -27.41 -0.89
N ASP A 191 -10.48 -28.51 -0.19
CA ASP A 191 -9.32 -28.67 0.68
C ASP A 191 -7.99 -28.66 -0.08
N ASN A 192 -7.97 -29.30 -1.26
CA ASN A 192 -6.80 -29.34 -2.13
C ASN A 192 -6.54 -27.95 -2.73
N LEU A 193 -7.61 -27.24 -3.12
CA LEU A 193 -7.52 -25.88 -3.62
C LEU A 193 -7.00 -24.91 -2.56
N ARG A 194 -7.54 -24.99 -1.33
CA ARG A 194 -7.09 -24.18 -0.19
C ARG A 194 -5.61 -24.42 0.10
N SER A 195 -5.18 -25.69 0.12
CA SER A 195 -3.79 -26.07 0.38
C SER A 195 -2.84 -25.56 -0.72
N MET A 196 -3.23 -25.66 -1.99
CA MET A 196 -2.44 -25.12 -3.11
C MET A 196 -2.36 -23.60 -3.10
N LEU A 197 -3.45 -22.91 -2.74
CA LEU A 197 -3.46 -21.45 -2.62
C LEU A 197 -2.56 -20.99 -1.46
N MET A 198 -2.61 -21.67 -0.31
CA MET A 198 -1.73 -21.38 0.82
C MET A 198 -0.26 -21.57 0.43
N LEU A 199 0.10 -22.73 -0.15
CA LEU A 199 1.46 -23.01 -0.60
C LEU A 199 1.96 -22.02 -1.66
N GLY A 200 1.08 -21.57 -2.56
CA GLY A 200 1.43 -20.58 -3.57
C GLY A 200 1.63 -19.17 -2.97
N THR A 201 0.79 -18.77 -2.01
CA THR A 201 0.72 -17.38 -1.55
C THR A 201 1.59 -17.08 -0.34
N THR A 202 2.18 -18.10 0.29
CA THR A 202 3.12 -17.93 1.39
C THR A 202 4.56 -18.15 0.95
N ASN A 203 5.50 -17.35 1.44
CA ASN A 203 6.96 -17.60 1.33
C ASN A 203 7.44 -18.73 2.27
N LEU A 204 6.52 -19.48 2.87
CA LEU A 204 6.83 -20.66 3.66
C LEU A 204 7.42 -21.70 2.73
N LYS A 205 8.73 -21.96 2.83
CA LYS A 205 9.34 -23.09 2.15
C LYS A 205 8.71 -24.36 2.73
N PRO A 206 7.91 -25.11 1.96
CA PRO A 206 7.41 -26.38 2.46
C PRO A 206 8.62 -27.27 2.72
N GLY A 207 8.74 -27.80 3.94
CA GLY A 207 9.75 -28.79 4.31
C GLY A 207 9.49 -30.13 3.61
N MET A 208 9.49 -30.11 2.27
CA MET A 208 9.22 -31.26 1.42
C MET A 208 10.28 -32.34 1.65
N SER A 209 11.54 -31.94 1.88
CA SER A 209 12.64 -32.85 2.22
C SER A 209 12.39 -33.62 3.53
N ALA A 210 11.87 -32.96 4.56
CA ALA A 210 11.55 -33.61 5.84
C ALA A 210 10.32 -34.55 5.74
N ASN A 211 9.31 -34.16 4.96
CA ASN A 211 8.09 -34.97 4.77
C ASN A 211 8.28 -36.16 3.81
N LEU A 212 9.18 -36.05 2.83
CA LEU A 212 9.56 -37.17 1.96
C LEU A 212 10.43 -38.19 2.70
N ALA A 213 11.25 -37.75 3.66
CA ALA A 213 12.06 -38.63 4.48
C ALA A 213 11.21 -39.46 5.47
N SER A 214 10.14 -38.88 6.04
CA SER A 214 9.23 -39.60 6.94
C SER A 214 8.23 -40.52 6.21
N ARG A 215 8.03 -40.31 4.90
CA ARG A 215 7.15 -41.13 4.04
C ARG A 215 7.89 -42.15 3.18
N LYS A 216 9.14 -42.51 3.51
CA LYS A 216 9.75 -43.74 2.97
C LYS A 216 9.04 -44.97 3.55
N GLN A 217 7.81 -45.22 3.10
CA GLN A 217 7.25 -46.56 3.12
C GLN A 217 8.09 -47.38 2.14
N PHE A 218 8.99 -48.19 2.68
CA PHE A 218 9.59 -49.29 1.96
C PHE A 218 8.45 -50.21 1.50
N HIS A 219 8.04 -50.09 0.23
CA HIS A 219 7.36 -51.19 -0.42
C HIS A 219 8.42 -52.26 -0.68
N HIS A 220 8.51 -53.24 0.22
CA HIS A 220 9.12 -54.52 -0.11
C HIS A 220 8.17 -55.24 -1.05
N SER A 221 8.55 -55.37 -2.32
CA SER A 221 7.94 -56.33 -3.23
C SER A 221 8.23 -57.74 -2.71
N HIS A 222 7.19 -58.54 -2.55
CA HIS A 222 7.26 -60.00 -2.53
C HIS A 222 6.70 -60.53 -3.84
#